data_AF-A0A9E3J2M1-F1
#
_entry.id   AF-A0A9E3J2M1-F1
#
_cell.length_a   1.000
_cell.length_b   1.000
_cell.length_c   1.000
_cell.angle_alpha   90.00
_cell.angle_beta   90.00
_cell.angle_gamma   90.00
#
_symmetry.space_group_name_H-M   'P 1'
#
loop_
_entity.id
_entity.type
_entity.pdbx_description
1 polymer ?
#
loop_
_entity_poly.entity_id
_entity_poly.type
_entity_poly.pdbx_seq_one_letter_code
_entity_poly.pdbx_strand_id
1 'polypeptide(L)'
;MALALGAGLLAAPAVSAHAAEAPGPAARYTFDQDDLASGKITDTSGNGLTASLVNGSTAQSVAGTDGGKALALPGGAPTSDGAYVQLPREVVGDASDLTVSARVKWSGDTSSWQRIFDLGTDTTKYLFSTPYNGNGLFQTSVTTGGGGAETQVRGYAALPADAWRTVTVTLDTTAGRLTTYLDGVAVSSAATAIKAKDLLSGSATAAGYIGKSLYPDPLLKGAVDDFAVWHSALSAEQVAGLVGAVPTLQELSKTSFDVRTTDGTAPTLPAAVRAGFSDGYDRDTPVTWDAVPPEKYAKPGTFTVAGTAAGRAVRANVTVVREGQLTVDLGSDTGAFHGGASGTLYGVYGPDVPTNNLIEGMGLRTVSTKAQDGPQHPGADALDVVRPLADSTDGDVYIYMTDIHRGFPYEWPGDTPAEKLKLYEEKIAKQVDQVLQLPKQYQDNIVFVPFNEPEGNMFGTGQWSYNKVSWLSDPDDYFAAWD
;
A
#
# COMPACT_ATOMS: atom_id res chain seq x y z
N MET A 1 49.67 17.85 42.93
CA MET A 1 50.70 17.95 41.87
C MET A 1 50.29 16.92 40.81
N ALA A 2 49.76 17.22 39.63
CA ALA A 2 49.47 18.46 38.92
C ALA A 2 48.20 18.22 38.06
N LEU A 3 47.39 19.27 37.87
CA LEU A 3 46.33 19.33 36.86
C LEU A 3 46.94 19.24 35.45
N ALA A 4 46.23 18.60 34.52
CA ALA A 4 46.34 18.91 33.10
C ALA A 4 44.96 18.77 32.43
N LEU A 5 44.33 19.93 32.20
CA LEU A 5 43.31 20.13 31.18
C LEU A 5 43.97 20.05 29.80
N GLY A 6 43.30 19.40 28.84
CA GLY A 6 43.52 19.59 27.40
C GLY A 6 42.19 19.31 26.71
N ALA A 7 41.33 20.32 26.56
CA ALA A 7 41.26 21.18 25.37
C ALA A 7 40.79 20.39 24.13
N GLY A 8 39.51 20.61 23.78
CA GLY A 8 38.91 20.07 22.58
C GLY A 8 39.59 20.58 21.32
N LEU A 9 39.79 19.69 20.36
CA LEU A 9 39.88 20.03 18.95
C LEU A 9 38.43 20.18 18.45
N LEU A 10 37.88 21.38 18.31
CA LEU A 10 38.04 22.27 17.15
C LEU A 10 37.90 21.53 15.82
N ALA A 11 36.65 21.57 15.34
CA ALA A 11 36.23 21.62 13.94
C ALA A 11 37.25 21.16 12.90
N ALA A 12 37.02 19.97 12.33
CA ALA A 12 37.39 19.75 10.94
C ALA A 12 36.64 20.80 10.09
N PRO A 13 37.31 21.47 9.13
CA PRO A 13 36.59 22.35 8.23
C PRO A 13 35.58 21.50 7.47
N ALA A 14 34.35 22.01 7.35
CA ALA A 14 33.42 21.56 6.34
C ALA A 14 34.11 21.72 4.99
N VAL A 15 34.75 20.66 4.50
CA VAL A 15 35.10 20.56 3.10
C VAL A 15 33.76 20.48 2.41
N SER A 16 33.33 21.60 1.82
CA SER A 16 32.27 21.57 0.81
C SER A 16 32.71 20.53 -0.21
N ALA A 17 32.08 19.34 -0.17
CA ALA A 17 32.22 18.38 -1.24
C ALA A 17 31.77 19.12 -2.50
N HIS A 18 32.73 19.55 -3.32
CA HIS A 18 32.42 19.82 -4.72
C HIS A 18 31.75 18.55 -5.21
N ALA A 19 30.46 18.63 -5.55
CA ALA A 19 29.78 17.54 -6.22
C ALA A 19 30.67 17.14 -7.39
N ALA A 20 31.07 15.86 -7.44
CA ALA A 20 31.84 15.37 -8.57
C ALA A 20 31.04 15.72 -9.83
N GLU A 21 31.67 16.44 -10.78
CA GLU A 21 30.98 16.85 -11.99
C GLU A 21 30.45 15.58 -12.70
N ALA A 22 29.17 15.59 -13.07
CA ALA A 22 28.62 14.48 -13.84
C ALA A 22 29.30 14.47 -15.22
N PRO A 23 29.66 13.29 -15.77
CA PRO A 23 30.12 13.23 -17.15
C PRO A 23 29.08 13.82 -18.11
N GLY A 24 29.52 14.24 -19.30
CA GLY A 24 28.59 14.68 -20.34
C GLY A 24 27.59 13.57 -20.70
N PRO A 25 26.30 13.89 -20.92
CA PRO A 25 25.31 12.90 -21.31
C PRO A 25 25.57 12.37 -22.72
N ALA A 26 25.19 11.11 -22.96
CA ALA A 26 25.16 10.52 -24.29
C ALA A 26 24.09 11.17 -25.18
N ALA A 27 22.94 11.56 -24.60
CA ALA A 27 21.90 12.33 -25.29
C ALA A 27 21.25 13.31 -24.31
N ARG A 28 20.88 14.50 -24.79
CA ARG A 28 20.14 15.49 -23.99
C ARG A 28 19.13 16.27 -24.84
N TYR A 29 17.86 16.25 -24.44
CA TYR A 29 16.77 16.96 -25.10
C TYR A 29 16.15 17.96 -24.11
N THR A 30 16.42 19.26 -24.33
CA THR A 30 15.91 20.33 -23.44
C THR A 30 14.60 20.94 -23.92
N PHE A 31 14.20 20.71 -25.17
CA PHE A 31 12.96 21.25 -25.76
C PHE A 31 12.88 22.79 -25.88
N ASP A 32 13.93 23.53 -25.50
CA ASP A 32 13.96 25.00 -25.47
C ASP A 32 13.87 25.68 -26.84
N GLN A 33 14.54 25.08 -27.83
CA GLN A 33 14.74 25.67 -29.16
C GLN A 33 14.07 24.86 -30.27
N ASP A 34 13.31 23.83 -29.91
CA ASP A 34 12.71 22.93 -30.89
C ASP A 34 11.47 23.56 -31.55
N ASP A 35 11.41 23.45 -32.87
CA ASP A 35 10.19 23.69 -33.65
C ASP A 35 9.40 22.38 -33.75
N LEU A 36 8.34 22.25 -32.96
CA LEU A 36 7.54 21.02 -32.90
C LEU A 36 6.92 20.65 -34.27
N ALA A 37 6.73 21.63 -35.17
CA ALA A 37 6.21 21.36 -36.51
C ALA A 37 7.20 20.59 -37.39
N SER A 38 8.49 20.59 -37.05
CA SER A 38 9.51 19.85 -37.82
C SER A 38 9.46 18.35 -37.58
N GLY A 39 8.73 17.88 -36.55
CA GLY A 39 8.70 16.48 -36.14
C GLY A 39 10.04 15.97 -35.59
N LYS A 40 10.93 16.87 -35.16
CA LYS A 40 12.27 16.53 -34.66
C LYS A 40 12.52 17.22 -33.32
N ILE A 41 13.22 16.52 -32.43
CA ILE A 41 13.68 17.04 -31.14
C ILE A 41 15.21 17.01 -31.14
N THR A 42 15.81 18.18 -30.91
CA THR A 42 17.25 18.38 -31.06
C THR A 42 18.01 17.76 -29.89
N ASP A 43 19.06 17.00 -30.19
CA ASP A 43 20.02 16.55 -29.19
C ASP A 43 21.06 17.65 -28.93
N THR A 44 21.01 18.20 -27.73
CA THR A 44 21.88 19.27 -27.22
C THR A 44 23.16 18.75 -26.57
N SER A 45 23.34 17.43 -26.45
CA SER A 45 24.58 16.84 -25.91
C SER A 45 25.79 17.03 -26.86
N GLY A 46 25.52 17.28 -28.14
CA GLY A 46 26.54 17.40 -29.18
C GLY A 46 26.86 16.08 -29.90
N ASN A 47 26.18 14.97 -29.55
CA ASN A 47 26.42 13.65 -30.15
C ASN A 47 25.55 13.35 -31.39
N GLY A 48 24.66 14.26 -31.77
CA GLY A 48 23.89 14.18 -33.01
C GLY A 48 22.73 13.18 -32.95
N LEU A 49 22.25 12.83 -31.76
CA LEU A 49 21.19 11.84 -31.55
C LEU A 49 19.79 12.47 -31.64
N THR A 50 19.51 13.21 -32.72
CA THR A 50 18.20 13.86 -32.95
C THR A 50 17.06 12.85 -32.87
N ALA A 51 16.07 13.11 -32.00
CA ALA A 51 14.90 12.25 -31.83
C ALA A 51 13.72 12.69 -32.72
N SER A 52 12.76 11.79 -32.91
CA SER A 52 11.57 12.05 -33.73
C SER A 52 10.36 12.35 -32.85
N LEU A 53 9.70 13.48 -33.08
CA LEU A 53 8.42 13.80 -32.47
C LEU A 53 7.31 13.21 -33.34
N VAL A 54 6.60 12.21 -32.80
CA VAL A 54 5.47 11.57 -33.48
C VAL A 54 4.19 12.31 -33.09
N ASN A 55 3.31 12.52 -34.07
CA ASN A 55 2.04 13.26 -33.92
C ASN A 55 2.23 14.68 -33.32
N GLY A 56 3.31 15.37 -33.69
CA GLY A 56 3.69 16.66 -33.10
C GLY A 56 2.65 17.77 -33.19
N SER A 57 1.63 17.66 -34.05
CA SER A 57 0.50 18.58 -34.13
C SER A 57 -0.38 18.59 -32.87
N THR A 58 -0.31 17.55 -32.04
CA THR A 58 -1.04 17.47 -30.75
C THR A 58 -0.17 17.79 -29.54
N ALA A 59 1.14 17.97 -29.73
CA ALA A 59 2.05 18.47 -28.70
C ALA A 59 1.99 20.00 -28.61
N GLN A 60 2.41 20.54 -27.46
CA GLN A 60 2.54 21.98 -27.25
C GLN A 60 3.88 22.32 -26.64
N SER A 61 4.42 23.47 -27.02
CA SER A 61 5.55 24.06 -26.31
C SER A 61 5.00 24.93 -25.18
N VAL A 62 5.37 24.62 -23.94
CA VAL A 62 4.90 25.32 -22.73
C VAL A 62 6.07 25.87 -21.95
N ALA A 63 5.81 26.72 -20.94
CA ALA A 63 6.85 27.19 -20.03
C ALA A 63 7.48 26.01 -19.28
N GLY A 64 8.79 25.88 -19.42
CA GLY A 64 9.61 24.87 -18.75
C GLY A 64 10.16 25.36 -17.42
N THR A 65 11.19 24.67 -16.96
CA THR A 65 11.97 25.07 -15.79
C THR A 65 13.02 26.12 -16.14
N ASP A 66 13.52 26.86 -15.15
CA ASP A 66 14.64 27.82 -15.31
C ASP A 66 14.45 28.88 -16.42
N GLY A 67 13.19 29.20 -16.77
CA GLY A 67 12.84 30.17 -17.82
C GLY A 67 12.91 29.60 -19.25
N GLY A 68 13.14 28.29 -19.39
CA GLY A 68 13.14 27.55 -20.65
C GLY A 68 11.74 27.12 -21.12
N LYS A 69 11.69 26.18 -22.06
CA LYS A 69 10.46 25.59 -22.58
C LYS A 69 10.46 24.08 -22.37
N ALA A 70 9.26 23.52 -22.26
CA ALA A 70 9.06 22.09 -22.14
C ALA A 70 8.10 21.57 -23.22
N LEU A 71 8.18 20.25 -23.47
CA LEU A 71 7.26 19.55 -24.36
C LEU A 71 6.04 19.07 -23.58
N ALA A 72 4.89 19.70 -23.78
CA ALA A 72 3.61 19.22 -23.28
C ALA A 72 3.04 18.14 -24.20
N LEU A 73 2.77 16.98 -23.63
CA LEU A 73 2.17 15.82 -24.26
C LEU A 73 0.67 15.74 -23.87
N PRO A 74 -0.22 15.49 -24.84
CA PRO A 74 -1.67 15.59 -24.63
C PRO A 74 -2.27 14.40 -23.85
N GLY A 75 -1.50 13.32 -23.67
CA GLY A 75 -2.02 12.03 -23.22
C GLY A 75 -2.92 11.35 -24.26
N GLY A 76 -3.74 10.41 -23.79
CA GLY A 76 -4.74 9.74 -24.61
C GLY A 76 -4.62 8.21 -24.60
N ALA A 77 -5.56 7.55 -25.25
CA ALA A 77 -5.56 6.10 -25.40
C ALA A 77 -4.33 5.61 -26.21
N PRO A 78 -3.90 4.34 -26.04
CA PRO A 78 -2.72 3.78 -26.74
C PRO A 78 -2.77 3.89 -28.28
N THR A 79 -3.98 3.92 -28.85
CA THR A 79 -4.26 3.97 -30.30
C THR A 79 -4.65 5.38 -30.79
N SER A 80 -4.57 6.39 -29.92
CA SER A 80 -4.89 7.77 -30.29
C SER A 80 -3.74 8.47 -31.03
N ASP A 81 -4.02 9.64 -31.62
CA ASP A 81 -3.03 10.52 -32.25
C ASP A 81 -2.30 11.43 -31.24
N GLY A 82 -2.21 11.01 -29.97
CA GLY A 82 -1.45 11.75 -28.96
C GLY A 82 0.05 11.74 -29.28
N ALA A 83 0.70 12.88 -29.06
CA ALA A 83 2.12 13.05 -29.32
C ALA A 83 3.00 12.27 -28.34
N TYR A 84 4.15 11.80 -28.83
CA TYR A 84 5.22 11.18 -28.06
C TYR A 84 6.55 11.30 -28.81
N VAL A 85 7.67 11.06 -28.15
CA VAL A 85 9.01 11.13 -28.77
C VAL A 85 9.55 9.72 -28.95
N GLN A 86 10.08 9.41 -30.14
CA GLN A 86 10.82 8.19 -30.43
C GLN A 86 12.33 8.47 -30.42
N LEU A 87 13.07 7.72 -29.60
CA LEU A 87 14.49 7.91 -29.36
C LEU A 87 15.35 7.06 -30.33
N PRO A 88 16.43 7.60 -30.91
CA PRO A 88 17.40 6.83 -31.70
C PRO A 88 17.99 5.68 -30.89
N ARG A 89 18.30 4.56 -31.54
CA ARG A 89 18.83 3.35 -30.89
C ARG A 89 20.09 3.64 -30.05
N GLU A 90 20.94 4.52 -30.55
CA GLU A 90 22.24 4.90 -29.99
C GLU A 90 22.11 5.63 -28.64
N VAL A 91 20.92 6.14 -28.29
CA VAL A 91 20.65 6.73 -26.97
C VAL A 91 20.92 5.72 -25.85
N VAL A 92 20.56 4.44 -26.05
CA VAL A 92 20.97 3.34 -25.16
C VAL A 92 22.28 2.70 -25.67
N GLY A 93 22.40 2.47 -26.98
CA GLY A 93 23.60 1.94 -27.60
C GLY A 93 24.06 0.60 -27.00
N ASP A 94 25.38 0.45 -26.83
CA ASP A 94 26.02 -0.75 -26.26
C ASP A 94 26.39 -0.57 -24.77
N ALA A 95 25.78 0.40 -24.09
CA ALA A 95 26.07 0.73 -22.70
C ALA A 95 25.84 -0.46 -21.75
N SER A 96 26.70 -0.61 -20.75
CA SER A 96 26.45 -1.58 -19.66
C SER A 96 25.68 -0.91 -18.52
N ASP A 97 26.21 0.20 -18.04
CA ASP A 97 25.55 1.08 -17.07
C ASP A 97 24.70 2.15 -17.79
N LEU A 98 23.67 2.64 -17.11
CA LEU A 98 22.80 3.68 -17.66
C LEU A 98 22.33 4.61 -16.56
N THR A 99 22.25 5.90 -16.85
CA THR A 99 21.42 6.84 -16.09
C THR A 99 20.44 7.52 -17.03
N VAL A 100 19.18 7.61 -16.63
CA VAL A 100 18.12 8.33 -17.36
C VAL A 100 17.54 9.36 -16.41
N SER A 101 17.51 10.63 -16.79
CA SER A 101 16.90 11.71 -16.03
C SER A 101 15.86 12.42 -16.87
N ALA A 102 14.74 12.79 -16.26
CA ALA A 102 13.69 13.58 -16.89
C ALA A 102 13.07 14.53 -15.86
N ARG A 103 12.93 15.81 -16.21
CA ARG A 103 12.03 16.71 -15.49
C ARG A 103 10.64 16.50 -16.05
N VAL A 104 9.67 16.26 -15.18
CA VAL A 104 8.29 15.96 -15.56
C VAL A 104 7.31 16.74 -14.70
N LYS A 105 6.30 17.31 -15.34
CA LYS A 105 5.10 17.84 -14.70
C LYS A 105 3.93 16.96 -15.13
N TRP A 106 3.69 15.90 -14.37
CA TRP A 106 2.61 14.95 -14.65
C TRP A 106 1.25 15.58 -14.29
N SER A 107 0.23 15.38 -15.11
CA SER A 107 -1.08 16.04 -14.92
C SER A 107 -1.96 15.43 -13.83
N GLY A 108 -1.51 14.38 -13.15
CA GLY A 108 -2.34 13.62 -12.21
C GLY A 108 -3.38 12.70 -12.86
N ASP A 109 -3.29 12.45 -14.17
CA ASP A 109 -4.20 11.52 -14.86
C ASP A 109 -3.97 10.10 -14.35
N THR A 110 -4.92 9.55 -13.58
CA THR A 110 -4.81 8.23 -12.93
C THR A 110 -5.09 7.06 -13.87
N SER A 111 -5.12 7.28 -15.18
CA SER A 111 -5.07 6.18 -16.16
C SER A 111 -3.72 5.46 -16.00
N SER A 112 -3.78 4.26 -15.42
CA SER A 112 -2.60 3.50 -15.02
C SER A 112 -1.65 3.24 -16.18
N TRP A 113 -0.36 3.15 -15.84
CA TRP A 113 0.71 2.70 -16.74
C TRP A 113 1.14 3.68 -17.85
N GLN A 114 0.78 4.95 -17.74
CA GLN A 114 1.45 6.00 -18.52
C GLN A 114 2.96 5.97 -18.28
N ARG A 115 3.78 6.19 -19.30
CA ARG A 115 5.25 6.15 -19.17
C ARG A 115 5.83 7.54 -19.30
N ILE A 116 6.66 7.95 -18.33
CA ILE A 116 7.52 9.13 -18.48
C ILE A 116 8.48 8.86 -19.62
N PHE A 117 9.14 7.70 -19.55
CA PHE A 117 9.91 7.09 -20.61
C PHE A 117 9.78 5.57 -20.54
N ASP A 118 10.03 4.92 -21.68
CA ASP A 118 10.08 3.47 -21.83
C ASP A 118 11.19 3.11 -22.82
N LEU A 119 12.30 2.58 -22.31
CA LEU A 119 13.49 2.24 -23.10
C LEU A 119 13.57 0.73 -23.29
N GLY A 120 13.63 0.26 -24.53
CA GLY A 120 13.62 -1.16 -24.83
C GLY A 120 13.19 -1.46 -26.24
N THR A 121 13.01 -2.75 -26.51
CA THR A 121 12.61 -3.25 -27.84
C THR A 121 11.12 -3.53 -27.92
N ASP A 122 10.58 -4.17 -26.89
CA ASP A 122 9.27 -4.80 -26.90
C ASP A 122 8.79 -5.05 -25.46
N THR A 123 7.66 -5.74 -25.31
CA THR A 123 7.05 -6.12 -24.03
C THR A 123 7.79 -7.26 -23.30
N THR A 124 8.97 -7.67 -23.77
CA THR A 124 9.86 -8.63 -23.11
C THR A 124 11.11 -7.96 -22.56
N LYS A 125 11.61 -6.90 -23.22
CA LYS A 125 12.87 -6.22 -22.87
C LYS A 125 12.66 -4.72 -22.76
N TYR A 126 12.63 -4.22 -21.53
CA TYR A 126 12.38 -2.80 -21.26
C TYR A 126 12.89 -2.31 -19.90
N LEU A 127 13.10 -1.00 -19.81
CA LEU A 127 13.29 -0.19 -18.62
C LEU A 127 12.35 1.02 -18.73
N PHE A 128 11.36 1.12 -17.84
CA PHE A 128 10.43 2.25 -17.84
C PHE A 128 10.38 2.95 -16.48
N SER A 129 9.87 4.19 -16.48
CA SER A 129 9.35 4.85 -15.27
C SER A 129 7.91 5.34 -15.49
N THR A 130 7.00 4.98 -14.58
CA THR A 130 5.57 5.34 -14.63
C THR A 130 5.17 6.15 -13.39
N PRO A 131 4.44 7.28 -13.54
CA PRO A 131 4.03 8.11 -12.42
C PRO A 131 2.93 7.45 -11.56
N TYR A 132 2.16 6.54 -12.15
CA TYR A 132 1.00 5.89 -11.53
C TYR A 132 0.79 4.48 -12.11
N ASN A 133 1.20 3.46 -11.37
CA ASN A 133 1.01 2.06 -11.73
C ASN A 133 -0.41 1.56 -11.38
N GLY A 134 -0.70 0.28 -11.64
CA GLY A 134 -2.02 -0.32 -11.34
C GLY A 134 -2.44 -0.31 -9.86
N ASN A 135 -1.51 -0.06 -8.93
CA ASN A 135 -1.75 0.06 -7.49
C ASN A 135 -1.70 1.53 -7.01
N GLY A 136 -1.63 2.49 -7.93
CA GLY A 136 -1.55 3.92 -7.64
C GLY A 136 -0.20 4.40 -7.11
N LEU A 137 0.89 3.70 -7.43
CA LEU A 137 2.24 4.02 -7.00
C LEU A 137 3.13 4.45 -8.17
N PHE A 138 4.06 5.37 -7.89
CA PHE A 138 5.21 5.61 -8.75
C PHE A 138 6.09 4.35 -8.83
N GLN A 139 6.48 3.95 -10.05
CA GLN A 139 7.25 2.73 -10.27
C GLN A 139 8.24 2.86 -11.41
N THR A 140 9.43 2.31 -11.21
CA THR A 140 10.38 1.98 -12.27
C THR A 140 10.53 0.47 -12.33
N SER A 141 10.53 -0.11 -13.53
CA SER A 141 10.80 -1.54 -13.72
C SER A 141 11.84 -1.75 -14.80
N VAL A 142 12.66 -2.80 -14.63
CA VAL A 142 13.54 -3.32 -15.67
C VAL A 142 13.35 -4.83 -15.84
N THR A 143 13.36 -5.30 -17.09
CA THR A 143 13.26 -6.74 -17.41
C THR A 143 13.89 -7.07 -18.74
N THR A 144 14.32 -8.31 -18.89
CA THR A 144 14.67 -8.95 -20.17
C THR A 144 13.84 -10.21 -20.45
N GLY A 145 12.81 -10.46 -19.64
CA GLY A 145 11.92 -11.63 -19.70
C GLY A 145 10.43 -11.28 -19.57
N GLY A 146 10.06 -10.02 -19.78
CA GLY A 146 8.67 -9.52 -19.70
C GLY A 146 8.17 -9.25 -18.29
N GLY A 147 6.88 -8.86 -18.20
CA GLY A 147 6.24 -8.36 -16.98
C GLY A 147 6.32 -9.27 -15.75
N GLY A 148 6.24 -10.58 -15.94
CA GLY A 148 6.35 -11.55 -14.83
C GLY A 148 7.77 -11.68 -14.25
N ALA A 149 8.79 -11.14 -14.91
CA ALA A 149 10.19 -11.22 -14.53
C ALA A 149 10.79 -9.85 -14.16
N GLU A 150 9.96 -8.83 -13.95
CA GLU A 150 10.42 -7.48 -13.63
C GLU A 150 11.19 -7.41 -12.31
N THR A 151 12.35 -6.75 -12.34
CA THR A 151 12.88 -6.10 -11.16
C THR A 151 12.15 -4.77 -10.98
N GLN A 152 11.45 -4.61 -9.86
CA GLN A 152 10.57 -3.46 -9.61
C GLN A 152 11.12 -2.58 -8.48
N VAL A 153 11.20 -1.28 -8.73
CA VAL A 153 11.49 -0.24 -7.74
C VAL A 153 10.25 0.63 -7.64
N ARG A 154 9.59 0.60 -6.48
CA ARG A 154 8.36 1.35 -6.21
C ARG A 154 8.60 2.44 -5.19
N GLY A 155 7.93 3.56 -5.38
CA GLY A 155 7.72 4.52 -4.32
C GLY A 155 6.50 4.17 -3.47
N TYR A 156 6.09 5.09 -2.61
CA TYR A 156 5.02 4.86 -1.63
C TYR A 156 3.73 5.63 -1.91
N ALA A 157 3.75 6.43 -2.97
CA ALA A 157 2.61 7.15 -3.51
C ALA A 157 2.81 7.35 -5.02
N ALA A 158 1.76 7.80 -5.71
CA ALA A 158 1.88 8.33 -7.06
C ALA A 158 2.90 9.49 -7.13
N LEU A 159 3.46 9.73 -8.31
CA LEU A 159 4.27 10.93 -8.53
C LEU A 159 3.41 12.19 -8.24
N PRO A 160 3.91 13.22 -7.54
CA PRO A 160 3.12 14.42 -7.29
C PRO A 160 2.65 15.08 -8.60
N ALA A 161 1.35 15.31 -8.72
CA ALA A 161 0.73 15.94 -9.88
C ALA A 161 0.96 17.46 -9.91
N ASP A 162 0.88 18.04 -11.10
CA ASP A 162 0.88 19.49 -11.37
C ASP A 162 2.06 20.28 -10.79
N ALA A 163 3.15 19.60 -10.45
CA ALA A 163 4.41 20.16 -10.00
C ALA A 163 5.56 19.55 -10.81
N TRP A 164 6.59 20.36 -11.08
CA TRP A 164 7.82 19.86 -11.69
C TRP A 164 8.56 18.95 -10.72
N ARG A 165 8.90 17.75 -11.19
CA ARG A 165 9.68 16.75 -10.47
C ARG A 165 10.79 16.23 -11.36
N THR A 166 11.96 15.96 -10.77
CA THR A 166 13.07 15.34 -11.49
C THR A 166 13.11 13.86 -11.15
N VAL A 167 12.75 13.01 -12.10
CA VAL A 167 12.88 11.56 -11.97
C VAL A 167 14.21 11.14 -12.57
N THR A 168 15.05 10.49 -11.77
CA THR A 168 16.33 9.93 -12.26
C THR A 168 16.40 8.44 -11.93
N VAL A 169 16.84 7.64 -12.89
CA VAL A 169 16.97 6.18 -12.76
C VAL A 169 18.40 5.79 -13.10
N THR A 170 19.06 5.06 -12.22
CA THR A 170 20.41 4.52 -12.44
C THR A 170 20.36 3.00 -12.51
N LEU A 171 20.90 2.42 -13.58
CA LEU A 171 21.20 1.01 -13.71
C LEU A 171 22.72 0.84 -13.56
N ASP A 172 23.13 0.37 -12.39
CA ASP A 172 24.53 0.24 -11.98
C ASP A 172 24.92 -1.25 -11.95
N THR A 173 25.70 -1.67 -12.95
CA THR A 173 26.14 -3.06 -13.09
C THR A 173 27.28 -3.41 -12.14
N THR A 174 28.02 -2.41 -11.62
CA THR A 174 29.07 -2.61 -10.63
C THR A 174 28.46 -2.86 -9.25
N ALA A 175 27.46 -2.06 -8.86
CA ALA A 175 26.71 -2.27 -7.63
C ALA A 175 25.66 -3.39 -7.75
N GLY A 176 25.30 -3.80 -8.97
CA GLY A 176 24.27 -4.80 -9.25
C GLY A 176 22.87 -4.31 -8.87
N ARG A 177 22.55 -3.04 -9.17
CA ARG A 177 21.32 -2.38 -8.70
C ARG A 177 20.65 -1.48 -9.72
N LEU A 178 19.32 -1.46 -9.66
CA LEU A 178 18.46 -0.42 -10.20
C LEU A 178 18.07 0.51 -9.04
N THR A 179 18.28 1.81 -9.18
CA THR A 179 17.88 2.81 -8.18
C THR A 179 17.05 3.89 -8.86
N THR A 180 15.94 4.29 -8.22
CA THR A 180 15.12 5.42 -8.67
C THR A 180 15.23 6.55 -7.66
N TYR A 181 15.45 7.75 -8.16
CA TYR A 181 15.57 9.00 -7.42
C TYR A 181 14.43 9.93 -7.83
N LEU A 182 13.94 10.68 -6.85
CA LEU A 182 12.99 11.77 -7.04
C LEU A 182 13.59 13.03 -6.44
N ASP A 183 13.66 14.09 -7.24
CA ASP A 183 14.24 15.38 -6.88
C ASP A 183 15.66 15.23 -6.30
N GLY A 184 16.47 14.36 -6.90
CA GLY A 184 17.86 14.14 -6.52
C GLY A 184 18.09 13.21 -5.33
N VAL A 185 17.03 12.74 -4.65
CA VAL A 185 17.13 11.83 -3.49
C VAL A 185 16.54 10.47 -3.81
N ALA A 186 17.25 9.40 -3.45
CA ALA A 186 16.82 8.03 -3.70
C ALA A 186 15.45 7.74 -3.06
N VAL A 187 14.54 7.18 -3.84
CA VAL A 187 13.25 6.67 -3.37
C VAL A 187 13.41 5.24 -2.87
N SER A 188 13.98 4.37 -3.73
CA SER A 188 14.22 2.96 -3.42
C SER A 188 15.21 2.35 -4.43
N SER A 189 15.68 1.14 -4.15
CA SER A 189 16.55 0.36 -5.05
C SER A 189 16.24 -1.13 -4.99
N ALA A 190 16.55 -1.84 -6.07
CA ALA A 190 16.40 -3.29 -6.18
C ALA A 190 17.63 -3.91 -6.84
N ALA A 191 17.96 -5.15 -6.46
CA ALA A 191 19.08 -5.87 -7.05
C ALA A 191 18.74 -6.33 -8.47
N THR A 192 19.67 -6.16 -9.41
CA THR A 192 19.55 -6.65 -10.78
C THR A 192 20.92 -6.86 -11.42
N ALA A 193 21.00 -7.80 -12.35
CA ALA A 193 22.19 -8.04 -13.17
C ALA A 193 22.00 -7.58 -14.63
N ILE A 194 20.84 -6.99 -14.96
CA ILE A 194 20.52 -6.55 -16.32
C ILE A 194 21.42 -5.37 -16.70
N LYS A 195 21.94 -5.40 -17.94
CA LYS A 195 22.72 -4.31 -18.52
C LYS A 195 21.86 -3.51 -19.49
N ALA A 196 22.18 -2.24 -19.70
CA ALA A 196 21.40 -1.36 -20.56
C ALA A 196 21.28 -1.89 -22.01
N LYS A 197 22.38 -2.36 -22.58
CA LYS A 197 22.39 -2.98 -23.92
C LYS A 197 21.50 -4.21 -24.05
N ASP A 198 21.23 -4.93 -22.97
CA ASP A 198 20.41 -6.15 -23.00
C ASP A 198 18.90 -5.84 -23.15
N LEU A 199 18.53 -4.56 -23.01
CA LEU A 199 17.20 -4.03 -23.29
C LEU A 199 16.92 -3.92 -24.81
N LEU A 200 17.97 -3.87 -25.62
CA LEU A 200 17.88 -3.78 -27.07
C LEU A 200 18.17 -5.12 -27.74
N SER A 201 17.22 -5.62 -28.52
CA SER A 201 17.50 -6.74 -29.42
C SER A 201 18.41 -6.27 -30.57
N GLY A 202 19.04 -7.23 -31.25
CA GLY A 202 19.85 -6.93 -32.44
C GLY A 202 19.06 -6.30 -33.59
N SER A 203 17.73 -6.45 -33.61
CA SER A 203 16.85 -5.88 -34.63
C SER A 203 16.18 -4.57 -34.22
N ALA A 204 16.41 -4.06 -33.01
CA ALA A 204 15.74 -2.84 -32.56
C ALA A 204 16.24 -1.62 -33.36
N THR A 205 15.32 -0.85 -33.94
CA THR A 205 15.61 0.34 -34.75
C THR A 205 15.52 1.65 -33.95
N ALA A 206 15.10 1.58 -32.68
CA ALA A 206 14.96 2.70 -31.76
C ALA A 206 15.37 2.25 -30.35
N ALA A 207 15.66 3.23 -29.47
CA ALA A 207 15.95 2.96 -28.07
C ALA A 207 14.69 2.89 -27.20
N GLY A 208 13.57 3.38 -27.69
CA GLY A 208 12.32 3.49 -26.96
C GLY A 208 11.65 4.85 -27.12
N TYR A 209 10.90 5.27 -26.11
CA TYR A 209 10.04 6.45 -26.18
C TYR A 209 10.10 7.34 -24.94
N ILE A 210 9.78 8.62 -25.13
CA ILE A 210 9.32 9.53 -24.07
C ILE A 210 7.81 9.69 -24.24
N GLY A 211 7.04 9.45 -23.17
CA GLY A 211 5.59 9.64 -23.15
C GLY A 211 4.74 8.51 -23.73
N LYS A 212 5.34 7.40 -24.18
CA LYS A 212 4.64 6.23 -24.73
C LYS A 212 5.18 4.93 -24.14
N SER A 213 4.28 3.96 -23.94
CA SER A 213 4.60 2.60 -23.50
C SER A 213 4.93 1.67 -24.66
N LEU A 214 5.83 0.71 -24.43
CA LEU A 214 6.03 -0.46 -25.30
C LEU A 214 4.84 -1.43 -25.23
N TYR A 215 4.05 -1.36 -24.15
CA TYR A 215 2.73 -1.99 -24.05
C TYR A 215 1.63 -1.09 -24.64
N PRO A 216 0.42 -1.62 -24.91
CA PRO A 216 -0.74 -0.82 -25.29
C PRO A 216 -1.34 -0.06 -24.09
N ASP A 217 -0.52 0.70 -23.35
CA ASP A 217 -0.93 1.55 -22.23
C ASP A 217 -1.25 3.00 -22.70
N PRO A 218 -2.02 3.78 -21.92
CA PRO A 218 -2.26 5.19 -22.20
C PRO A 218 -0.98 6.02 -22.37
N LEU A 219 -1.03 7.03 -23.24
CA LEU A 219 0.03 8.00 -23.45
C LEU A 219 0.13 8.97 -22.27
N LEU A 220 1.34 9.45 -21.99
CA LEU A 220 1.58 10.41 -20.90
C LEU A 220 0.85 11.73 -21.14
N LYS A 221 0.06 12.15 -20.16
CA LYS A 221 -0.48 13.50 -20.07
C LYS A 221 0.34 14.34 -19.10
N GLY A 222 0.96 15.40 -19.59
CA GLY A 222 1.84 16.25 -18.79
C GLY A 222 2.86 16.99 -19.64
N ALA A 223 3.89 17.55 -19.00
CA ALA A 223 5.02 18.14 -19.70
C ALA A 223 6.33 17.46 -19.31
N VAL A 224 7.24 17.31 -20.26
CA VAL A 224 8.59 16.77 -20.07
C VAL A 224 9.60 17.83 -20.48
N ASP A 225 10.65 17.95 -19.68
CA ASP A 225 11.75 18.89 -19.83
C ASP A 225 13.08 18.18 -19.50
N ASP A 226 14.20 18.69 -20.00
CA ASP A 226 15.56 18.22 -19.70
C ASP A 226 15.73 16.68 -19.66
N PHE A 227 15.27 15.97 -20.70
CA PHE A 227 15.48 14.53 -20.78
C PHE A 227 16.93 14.23 -21.15
N ALA A 228 17.64 13.48 -20.30
CA ALA A 228 19.05 13.18 -20.49
C ALA A 228 19.37 11.71 -20.20
N VAL A 229 20.31 11.16 -20.97
CA VAL A 229 20.78 9.77 -20.83
C VAL A 229 22.30 9.76 -20.77
N TRP A 230 22.85 9.00 -19.82
CA TRP A 230 24.28 8.74 -19.68
C TRP A 230 24.56 7.25 -19.83
N HIS A 231 25.66 6.89 -20.50
CA HIS A 231 26.17 5.51 -20.57
C HIS A 231 27.05 5.15 -19.35
N SER A 232 26.68 5.68 -18.19
CA SER A 232 27.30 5.47 -16.89
C SER A 232 26.24 5.54 -15.80
N ALA A 233 26.43 4.81 -14.70
CA ALA A 233 25.65 5.00 -13.49
C ALA A 233 26.18 6.21 -12.73
N LEU A 234 25.38 7.28 -12.62
CA LEU A 234 25.74 8.43 -11.80
C LEU A 234 25.66 8.06 -10.31
N SER A 235 26.62 8.56 -9.54
CA SER A 235 26.59 8.48 -8.07
C SER A 235 25.41 9.27 -7.48
N ALA A 236 25.03 8.98 -6.24
CA ALA A 236 23.97 9.73 -5.55
C ALA A 236 24.31 11.23 -5.46
N GLU A 237 25.58 11.58 -5.28
CA GLU A 237 26.07 12.96 -5.25
C GLU A 237 25.94 13.64 -6.63
N GLN A 238 26.24 12.92 -7.71
CA GLN A 238 26.04 13.43 -9.08
C GLN A 238 24.55 13.61 -9.40
N VAL A 239 23.70 12.67 -9.00
CA VAL A 239 22.24 12.77 -9.18
C VAL A 239 21.67 13.94 -8.38
N ALA A 240 22.14 14.15 -7.15
CA ALA A 240 21.81 15.34 -6.36
C ALA A 240 22.26 16.63 -7.04
N GLY A 241 23.41 16.62 -7.73
CA GLY A 241 23.92 17.75 -8.49
C GLY A 241 23.12 18.08 -9.77
N LEU A 242 22.28 17.18 -10.27
CA LEU A 242 21.39 17.45 -11.40
C LEU A 242 20.22 18.38 -11.03
N VAL A 243 19.94 18.53 -9.74
CA VAL A 243 18.85 19.37 -9.23
C VAL A 243 19.41 20.58 -8.47
N GLY A 244 18.70 21.70 -8.50
CA GLY A 244 19.15 22.92 -7.83
C GLY A 244 19.14 22.82 -6.30
N ALA A 245 18.17 22.10 -5.73
CA ALA A 245 18.08 21.82 -4.31
C ALA A 245 17.48 20.44 -4.08
N VAL A 246 18.08 19.66 -3.18
CA VAL A 246 17.57 18.35 -2.80
C VAL A 246 16.57 18.45 -1.64
N PRO A 247 15.53 17.60 -1.62
CA PRO A 247 14.61 17.52 -0.50
C PRO A 247 15.30 17.15 0.81
N THR A 248 14.87 17.79 1.89
CA THR A 248 15.39 17.51 3.25
C THR A 248 14.36 16.76 4.07
N LEU A 249 14.83 15.81 4.88
CA LEU A 249 13.98 15.07 5.81
C LEU A 249 13.33 16.02 6.84
N GLN A 250 12.00 15.96 6.95
CA GLN A 250 11.19 16.77 7.87
C GLN A 250 10.86 16.00 9.15
N GLU A 251 10.34 14.78 9.02
CA GLU A 251 9.90 13.98 10.15
C GLU A 251 10.08 12.47 9.92
N LEU A 252 10.28 11.73 11.01
CA LEU A 252 10.22 10.28 11.00
C LEU A 252 8.80 9.87 11.37
N SER A 253 8.22 8.92 10.63
CA SER A 253 6.90 8.32 10.92
C SER A 253 6.79 7.75 12.34
N LYS A 254 7.90 7.28 12.90
CA LYS A 254 8.02 6.84 14.29
C LYS A 254 9.48 6.87 14.74
N THR A 255 9.68 6.95 16.06
CA THR A 255 10.99 6.90 16.70
C THR A 255 11.12 5.73 17.68
N SER A 256 10.04 4.97 17.90
CA SER A 256 9.99 3.81 18.79
C SER A 256 9.51 2.60 18.00
N PHE A 257 10.17 1.47 18.20
CA PHE A 257 9.85 0.19 17.55
C PHE A 257 9.70 -0.88 18.61
N ASP A 258 8.68 -1.72 18.50
CA ASP A 258 8.56 -2.90 19.35
C ASP A 258 9.04 -4.12 18.56
N VAL A 259 10.00 -4.84 19.11
CA VAL A 259 10.66 -5.97 18.48
C VAL A 259 10.54 -7.17 19.41
N ARG A 260 10.29 -8.35 18.85
CA ARG A 260 10.21 -9.59 19.62
C ARG A 260 11.23 -10.59 19.09
N THR A 261 11.89 -11.28 20.00
CA THR A 261 12.83 -12.38 19.67
C THR A 261 12.69 -13.51 20.69
N THR A 262 13.19 -14.69 20.34
CA THR A 262 13.31 -15.80 21.29
C THR A 262 14.62 -15.75 22.05
N ASP A 263 14.65 -16.35 23.25
CA ASP A 263 15.88 -16.48 24.02
C ASP A 263 16.96 -17.24 23.20
N GLY A 264 18.17 -16.67 23.18
CA GLY A 264 19.30 -17.16 22.37
C GLY A 264 19.33 -16.65 20.93
N THR A 265 18.28 -15.99 20.45
CA THR A 265 18.21 -15.44 19.08
C THR A 265 18.38 -13.91 19.09
N ALA A 266 19.32 -13.41 18.30
CA ALA A 266 19.52 -11.96 18.16
C ALA A 266 18.26 -11.30 17.57
N PRO A 267 17.83 -10.14 18.08
CA PRO A 267 16.64 -9.46 17.56
C PRO A 267 16.87 -8.93 16.14
N THR A 268 15.91 -9.16 15.25
CA THR A 268 15.89 -8.55 13.91
C THR A 268 15.39 -7.11 14.02
N LEU A 269 16.32 -6.15 14.06
CA LEU A 269 16.00 -4.74 14.15
C LEU A 269 15.60 -4.16 12.76
N PRO A 270 14.65 -3.22 12.69
CA PRO A 270 14.24 -2.61 11.42
C PRO A 270 15.41 -1.90 10.73
N ALA A 271 15.69 -2.23 9.48
CA ALA A 271 16.80 -1.63 8.73
C ALA A 271 16.54 -0.16 8.31
N ALA A 272 15.27 0.24 8.28
CA ALA A 272 14.84 1.58 7.87
C ALA A 272 13.54 2.01 8.57
N VAL A 273 13.25 3.30 8.48
CA VAL A 273 11.99 3.91 8.94
C VAL A 273 11.48 4.88 7.89
N ARG A 274 10.16 4.91 7.69
CA ARG A 274 9.56 5.89 6.80
C ARG A 274 9.76 7.30 7.33
N ALA A 275 10.14 8.23 6.46
CA ALA A 275 10.24 9.64 6.76
C ALA A 275 9.57 10.50 5.68
N GLY A 276 8.96 11.60 6.11
CA GLY A 276 8.44 12.65 5.24
C GLY A 276 9.54 13.65 4.88
N PHE A 277 9.55 14.11 3.63
CA PHE A 277 10.55 15.05 3.10
C PHE A 277 9.91 16.36 2.63
N SER A 278 10.71 17.41 2.47
CA SER A 278 10.27 18.77 2.11
C SER A 278 9.59 18.89 0.74
N ASP A 279 9.73 17.87 -0.10
CA ASP A 279 9.10 17.78 -1.41
C ASP A 279 7.69 17.15 -1.36
N GLY A 280 7.25 16.75 -0.17
CA GLY A 280 5.97 16.08 0.05
C GLY A 280 5.99 14.60 -0.32
N TYR A 281 7.17 14.01 -0.57
CA TYR A 281 7.29 12.61 -0.94
C TYR A 281 8.00 11.78 0.14
N ASP A 282 7.34 10.72 0.54
CA ASP A 282 7.75 9.81 1.58
C ASP A 282 8.92 8.91 1.12
N ARG A 283 9.92 8.68 1.97
CA ARG A 283 11.07 7.80 1.66
C ARG A 283 11.51 6.99 2.88
N ASP A 284 12.06 5.81 2.63
CA ASP A 284 12.68 5.02 3.70
C ASP A 284 14.06 5.58 4.05
N THR A 285 14.24 5.88 5.33
CA THR A 285 15.49 6.39 5.89
C THR A 285 16.20 5.25 6.64
N PRO A 286 17.44 4.90 6.28
CA PRO A 286 18.20 3.86 6.98
C PRO A 286 18.33 4.14 8.47
N VAL A 287 18.20 3.09 9.27
CA VAL A 287 18.43 3.14 10.72
C VAL A 287 19.74 2.44 11.04
N THR A 288 20.61 3.12 11.77
CA THR A 288 21.81 2.51 12.36
C THR A 288 21.54 2.22 13.82
N TRP A 289 21.57 0.94 14.20
CA TRP A 289 21.35 0.49 15.57
C TRP A 289 22.67 0.23 16.28
N ASP A 290 22.69 0.44 17.60
CA ASP A 290 23.77 -0.03 18.46
C ASP A 290 23.85 -1.56 18.42
N ALA A 291 25.06 -2.10 18.60
CA ALA A 291 25.26 -3.54 18.68
C ALA A 291 24.51 -4.13 19.88
N VAL A 292 23.78 -5.23 19.65
CA VAL A 292 23.04 -5.94 20.70
C VAL A 292 23.89 -7.12 21.18
N PRO A 293 24.45 -7.09 22.40
CA PRO A 293 25.33 -8.15 22.85
C PRO A 293 24.52 -9.39 23.31
N PRO A 294 25.04 -10.62 23.11
CA PRO A 294 24.28 -11.87 23.33
C PRO A 294 23.65 -12.05 24.70
N GLU A 295 24.26 -11.51 25.74
CA GLU A 295 23.74 -11.58 27.12
C GLU A 295 22.40 -10.87 27.30
N LYS A 296 22.06 -9.89 26.45
CA LYS A 296 20.79 -9.15 26.52
C LYS A 296 19.60 -10.00 26.10
N TYR A 297 19.82 -11.01 25.26
CA TYR A 297 18.76 -11.90 24.76
C TYR A 297 18.98 -13.37 25.15
N ALA A 298 19.87 -13.64 26.11
CA ALA A 298 20.10 -15.00 26.61
C ALA A 298 18.96 -15.54 27.48
N LYS A 299 18.07 -14.68 27.97
CA LYS A 299 16.93 -15.04 28.85
C LYS A 299 15.71 -14.17 28.53
N PRO A 300 14.48 -14.65 28.81
CA PRO A 300 13.28 -13.85 28.68
C PRO A 300 13.34 -12.55 29.50
N GLY A 301 12.77 -11.48 28.96
CA GLY A 301 12.79 -10.15 29.55
C GLY A 301 12.64 -9.05 28.51
N THR A 302 12.75 -7.81 28.93
CA THR A 302 12.69 -6.65 28.03
C THR A 302 13.95 -5.80 28.16
N PHE A 303 14.39 -5.21 27.04
CA PHE A 303 15.47 -4.23 27.02
C PHE A 303 15.28 -3.25 25.86
N THR A 304 16.02 -2.14 25.89
CA THR A 304 16.01 -1.15 24.81
C THR A 304 17.32 -1.15 24.04
N VAL A 305 17.22 -0.92 22.73
CA VAL A 305 18.36 -0.70 21.83
C VAL A 305 18.24 0.71 21.28
N ALA A 306 19.30 1.50 21.43
CA ALA A 306 19.36 2.83 20.83
C ALA A 306 19.82 2.73 19.38
N GLY A 307 19.36 3.69 18.57
CA GLY A 307 19.79 3.82 17.19
C GLY A 307 19.66 5.26 16.73
N THR A 308 20.11 5.51 15.51
CA THR A 308 20.03 6.81 14.85
C THR A 308 19.52 6.65 13.42
N ALA A 309 18.59 7.52 13.03
CA ALA A 309 18.11 7.63 11.65
C ALA A 309 18.21 9.10 11.22
N ALA A 310 19.02 9.39 10.19
CA ALA A 310 19.30 10.76 9.73
C ALA A 310 19.66 11.75 10.85
N GLY A 311 20.53 11.34 11.78
CA GLY A 311 20.96 12.16 12.92
C GLY A 311 19.93 12.29 14.05
N ARG A 312 18.77 11.64 13.95
CA ARG A 312 17.71 11.65 14.98
C ARG A 312 17.75 10.34 15.78
N ALA A 313 17.62 10.45 17.09
CA ALA A 313 17.58 9.29 17.98
C ALA A 313 16.31 8.46 17.76
N VAL A 314 16.48 7.15 17.68
CA VAL A 314 15.40 6.16 17.65
C VAL A 314 15.68 5.05 18.67
N ARG A 315 14.63 4.33 19.07
CA ARG A 315 14.74 3.25 20.07
C ARG A 315 13.94 2.01 19.65
N ALA A 316 14.48 0.83 19.90
CA ALA A 316 13.74 -0.43 19.81
C ALA A 316 13.51 -0.99 21.22
N ASN A 317 12.27 -1.24 21.61
CA ASN A 317 11.91 -2.00 22.79
C ASN A 317 11.89 -3.49 22.39
N VAL A 318 12.90 -4.23 22.82
CA VAL A 318 13.03 -5.66 22.51
C VAL A 318 12.41 -6.46 23.65
N THR A 319 11.46 -7.33 23.30
CA THR A 319 10.90 -8.35 24.19
C THR A 319 11.46 -9.71 23.80
N VAL A 320 12.23 -10.30 24.72
CA VAL A 320 12.77 -11.66 24.61
C VAL A 320 11.78 -12.60 25.28
N VAL A 321 11.36 -13.62 24.56
CA VAL A 321 10.43 -14.62 25.07
C VAL A 321 11.01 -16.02 24.98
N ARG A 322 10.49 -16.93 25.80
CA ARG A 322 10.78 -18.35 25.65
C ARG A 322 9.84 -18.94 24.61
N GLU A 323 10.40 -19.76 23.73
CA GLU A 323 9.59 -20.52 22.77
C GLU A 323 8.55 -21.41 23.50
N GLY A 324 7.32 -21.42 23.01
CA GLY A 324 6.22 -22.19 23.62
C GLY A 324 5.65 -21.60 24.93
N GLN A 325 6.12 -20.43 25.38
CA GLN A 325 5.59 -19.76 26.57
C GLN A 325 4.74 -18.52 26.20
N LEU A 326 3.47 -18.53 26.60
CA LEU A 326 2.62 -17.34 26.60
C LEU A 326 2.80 -16.60 27.93
N THR A 327 3.14 -15.31 27.86
CA THR A 327 3.17 -14.42 29.02
C THR A 327 2.14 -13.34 28.81
N VAL A 328 1.19 -13.21 29.75
CA VAL A 328 0.18 -12.16 29.78
C VAL A 328 0.51 -11.25 30.96
N ASP A 329 0.79 -9.98 30.69
CA ASP A 329 1.01 -8.97 31.73
C ASP A 329 -0.32 -8.30 32.09
N LEU A 330 -0.94 -8.76 33.18
CA LEU A 330 -2.20 -8.20 33.69
C LEU A 330 -2.02 -6.82 34.35
N GLY A 331 -0.79 -6.33 34.50
CA GLY A 331 -0.49 -4.99 35.01
C GLY A 331 -0.35 -3.93 33.91
N SER A 332 -0.28 -4.34 32.64
CA SER A 332 -0.25 -3.43 31.50
C SER A 332 -1.67 -3.04 31.09
N ASP A 333 -2.01 -1.77 31.24
CA ASP A 333 -3.27 -1.23 30.72
C ASP A 333 -3.24 -1.24 29.18
N THR A 334 -4.19 -1.93 28.55
CA THR A 334 -4.32 -1.99 27.08
C THR A 334 -5.29 -0.95 26.52
N GLY A 335 -5.77 -0.04 27.36
CA GLY A 335 -6.74 0.99 27.01
C GLY A 335 -7.87 1.07 28.03
N ALA A 336 -8.66 2.13 27.94
CA ALA A 336 -9.71 2.39 28.91
C ALA A 336 -10.60 1.16 29.15
N PHE A 337 -10.83 0.83 30.43
CA PHE A 337 -11.85 -0.15 30.79
C PHE A 337 -13.22 0.44 30.50
N HIS A 338 -13.87 -0.03 29.44
CA HIS A 338 -15.19 0.45 29.00
C HIS A 338 -16.36 -0.24 29.74
N GLY A 339 -16.09 -1.07 30.74
CA GLY A 339 -17.06 -2.00 31.32
C GLY A 339 -17.02 -3.36 30.64
N GLY A 340 -17.43 -4.42 31.35
CA GLY A 340 -17.60 -5.74 30.74
C GLY A 340 -18.82 -5.78 29.84
N ALA A 341 -18.79 -6.58 28.78
CA ALA A 341 -20.00 -6.92 28.03
C ALA A 341 -20.92 -7.76 28.94
N SER A 342 -22.08 -7.22 29.31
CA SER A 342 -23.14 -7.97 29.98
C SER A 342 -24.18 -8.36 28.94
N GLY A 343 -24.31 -9.66 28.71
CA GLY A 343 -25.31 -10.24 27.83
C GLY A 343 -26.06 -11.37 28.51
N THR A 344 -27.24 -11.71 28.00
CA THR A 344 -27.98 -12.88 28.45
C THR A 344 -28.59 -13.63 27.28
N LEU A 345 -28.74 -14.93 27.45
CA LEU A 345 -29.39 -15.83 26.50
C LEU A 345 -30.77 -16.20 27.07
N TYR A 346 -31.85 -15.68 26.47
CA TYR A 346 -33.24 -15.79 26.94
C TYR A 346 -33.51 -15.24 28.35
N GLY A 347 -32.62 -14.43 28.90
CA GLY A 347 -32.76 -13.91 30.27
C GLY A 347 -33.77 -12.77 30.44
N VAL A 348 -34.38 -12.30 29.35
CA VAL A 348 -35.54 -11.40 29.37
C VAL A 348 -36.68 -12.13 28.70
N TYR A 349 -37.75 -12.41 29.44
CA TYR A 349 -38.88 -13.19 28.96
C TYR A 349 -40.01 -12.32 28.43
N GLY A 350 -40.07 -11.05 28.88
CA GLY A 350 -41.06 -10.05 28.51
C GLY A 350 -41.08 -8.91 29.54
N PRO A 351 -42.09 -8.03 29.48
CA PRO A 351 -42.25 -6.94 30.43
C PRO A 351 -42.21 -7.43 31.89
N ASP A 352 -41.43 -6.77 32.72
CA ASP A 352 -41.22 -7.06 34.14
C ASP A 352 -40.60 -8.42 34.50
N VAL A 353 -40.07 -9.16 33.51
CA VAL A 353 -39.41 -10.47 33.71
C VAL A 353 -38.04 -10.52 33.02
N PRO A 354 -36.98 -9.97 33.62
CA PRO A 354 -36.95 -9.25 34.90
C PRO A 354 -37.42 -7.79 34.79
N THR A 355 -37.68 -7.16 35.94
CA THR A 355 -38.03 -5.73 36.03
C THR A 355 -36.93 -4.84 35.45
N ASN A 356 -37.31 -3.72 34.82
CA ASN A 356 -36.37 -2.73 34.26
C ASN A 356 -35.29 -2.27 35.25
N ASN A 357 -35.64 -2.06 36.53
CA ASN A 357 -34.64 -1.69 37.56
C ASN A 357 -33.50 -2.73 37.70
N LEU A 358 -33.82 -4.01 37.51
CA LEU A 358 -32.81 -5.07 37.55
C LEU A 358 -31.99 -5.10 36.26
N ILE A 359 -32.63 -4.88 35.10
CA ILE A 359 -31.96 -4.77 33.80
C ILE A 359 -30.95 -3.62 33.83
N GLU A 360 -31.39 -2.43 34.26
CA GLU A 360 -30.57 -1.24 34.43
C GLU A 360 -29.45 -1.47 35.46
N GLY A 361 -29.77 -2.06 36.61
CA GLY A 361 -28.80 -2.35 37.67
C GLY A 361 -27.71 -3.35 37.27
N MET A 362 -28.03 -4.32 36.41
CA MET A 362 -27.05 -5.23 35.81
C MET A 362 -26.27 -4.58 34.66
N GLY A 363 -26.75 -3.45 34.13
CA GLY A 363 -26.20 -2.78 32.96
C GLY A 363 -26.33 -3.61 31.68
N LEU A 364 -27.35 -4.49 31.60
CA LEU A 364 -27.51 -5.47 30.52
C LEU A 364 -27.47 -4.79 29.14
N ARG A 365 -26.55 -5.19 28.27
CA ARG A 365 -26.34 -4.55 26.96
C ARG A 365 -26.89 -5.36 25.81
N THR A 366 -26.89 -6.68 25.94
CA THR A 366 -27.34 -7.57 24.87
C THR A 366 -28.24 -8.68 25.39
N VAL A 367 -29.26 -9.01 24.63
CA VAL A 367 -30.13 -10.18 24.87
C VAL A 367 -30.17 -10.99 23.59
N SER A 368 -29.68 -12.22 23.62
CA SER A 368 -29.93 -13.19 22.54
C SER A 368 -31.23 -13.92 22.84
N THR A 369 -32.16 -13.95 21.88
CA THR A 369 -33.45 -14.63 22.03
C THR A 369 -33.99 -15.15 20.70
N LYS A 370 -35.12 -15.84 20.75
CA LYS A 370 -35.79 -16.40 19.58
C LYS A 370 -36.50 -15.34 18.74
N ALA A 371 -36.72 -15.66 17.47
CA ALA A 371 -37.63 -14.94 16.58
C ALA A 371 -39.03 -14.76 17.18
N GLN A 372 -39.74 -13.72 16.73
CA GLN A 372 -41.14 -13.50 17.08
C GLN A 372 -41.99 -14.70 16.64
N ASP A 373 -42.86 -15.17 17.51
CA ASP A 373 -43.68 -16.37 17.35
C ASP A 373 -42.83 -17.66 17.12
N GLY A 374 -41.54 -17.61 17.45
CA GLY A 374 -40.63 -18.74 17.35
C GLY A 374 -41.10 -19.90 18.24
N PRO A 375 -41.21 -21.13 17.71
CA PRO A 375 -41.86 -22.23 18.42
C PRO A 375 -40.95 -22.95 19.43
N GLN A 376 -39.66 -22.60 19.49
CA GLN A 376 -38.66 -23.29 20.30
C GLN A 376 -38.74 -22.96 21.79
N HIS A 377 -39.11 -21.73 22.12
CA HIS A 377 -39.34 -21.28 23.49
C HIS A 377 -40.77 -20.76 23.66
N PRO A 378 -41.42 -21.04 24.81
CA PRO A 378 -42.81 -20.63 25.05
C PRO A 378 -43.01 -19.11 25.29
N GLY A 379 -41.93 -18.33 25.29
CA GLY A 379 -41.93 -16.86 25.40
C GLY A 379 -40.52 -16.31 25.15
N ALA A 380 -40.20 -15.11 25.64
CA ALA A 380 -39.01 -14.34 25.23
C ALA A 380 -39.03 -13.96 23.72
N ASP A 381 -40.21 -13.70 23.18
CA ASP A 381 -40.35 -13.22 21.81
C ASP A 381 -39.62 -11.89 21.60
N ALA A 382 -38.80 -11.80 20.55
CA ALA A 382 -37.92 -10.65 20.33
C ALA A 382 -38.61 -9.29 20.43
N LEU A 383 -39.85 -9.17 19.92
CA LEU A 383 -40.59 -7.90 19.93
C LEU A 383 -41.21 -7.58 21.30
N ASP A 384 -41.37 -8.57 22.17
CA ASP A 384 -41.81 -8.38 23.55
C ASP A 384 -40.65 -8.00 24.48
N VAL A 385 -39.43 -8.45 24.17
CA VAL A 385 -38.23 -8.20 25.00
C VAL A 385 -37.47 -6.93 24.63
N VAL A 386 -37.62 -6.43 23.39
CA VAL A 386 -36.88 -5.24 22.94
C VAL A 386 -37.23 -3.99 23.73
N ARG A 387 -38.51 -3.79 24.06
CA ARG A 387 -38.94 -2.61 24.82
C ARG A 387 -38.30 -2.55 26.21
N PRO A 388 -38.44 -3.56 27.10
CA PRO A 388 -37.85 -3.48 28.43
C PRO A 388 -36.32 -3.34 28.41
N LEU A 389 -35.62 -3.90 27.42
CA LEU A 389 -34.16 -3.75 27.28
C LEU A 389 -33.77 -2.35 26.79
N ALA A 390 -34.37 -1.88 25.70
CA ALA A 390 -34.11 -0.57 25.12
C ALA A 390 -34.45 0.55 26.11
N ASP A 391 -35.62 0.47 26.76
CA ASP A 391 -36.06 1.47 27.74
C ASP A 391 -35.14 1.54 28.99
N SER A 392 -34.46 0.44 29.35
CA SER A 392 -33.61 0.39 30.55
C SER A 392 -32.16 0.81 30.30
N THR A 393 -31.60 0.41 29.15
CA THR A 393 -30.15 0.41 28.93
C THR A 393 -29.73 0.77 27.51
N ASP A 394 -30.70 1.06 26.63
CA ASP A 394 -30.48 1.20 25.18
C ASP A 394 -29.70 0.00 24.62
N GLY A 395 -30.12 -1.21 25.02
CA GLY A 395 -29.45 -2.46 24.69
C GLY A 395 -30.08 -3.17 23.50
N ASP A 396 -29.31 -4.07 22.89
CA ASP A 396 -29.67 -4.73 21.63
C ASP A 396 -30.21 -6.15 21.84
N VAL A 397 -31.28 -6.48 21.11
CA VAL A 397 -31.86 -7.82 21.05
C VAL A 397 -31.36 -8.54 19.80
N TYR A 398 -30.58 -9.58 20.02
CA TYR A 398 -30.07 -10.48 18.99
C TYR A 398 -31.08 -11.59 18.74
N ILE A 399 -31.69 -11.59 17.56
CA ILE A 399 -32.67 -12.60 17.14
C ILE A 399 -31.91 -13.77 16.52
N TYR A 400 -31.84 -14.88 17.25
CA TYR A 400 -31.33 -16.14 16.73
C TYR A 400 -32.37 -16.74 15.81
N MET A 401 -32.24 -16.45 14.52
CA MET A 401 -33.24 -16.82 13.51
C MET A 401 -33.42 -18.33 13.38
N THR A 402 -32.40 -19.12 13.74
CA THR A 402 -32.45 -20.58 13.73
C THR A 402 -33.56 -21.13 14.62
N ASP A 403 -33.88 -20.44 15.72
CA ASP A 403 -34.89 -20.85 16.71
C ASP A 403 -36.33 -20.73 16.20
N ILE A 404 -36.52 -20.24 14.97
CA ILE A 404 -37.82 -20.30 14.28
C ILE A 404 -38.20 -21.73 13.88
N HIS A 405 -37.28 -22.68 13.99
CA HIS A 405 -37.51 -24.10 13.79
C HIS A 405 -37.82 -24.79 15.13
N ARG A 406 -38.85 -25.65 15.15
CA ARG A 406 -39.34 -26.24 16.41
C ARG A 406 -38.52 -27.42 16.91
N GLY A 407 -38.05 -28.27 15.99
CA GLY A 407 -37.33 -29.50 16.33
C GLY A 407 -35.86 -29.22 16.57
N PHE A 408 -35.22 -30.01 17.43
CA PHE A 408 -33.77 -29.95 17.69
C PHE A 408 -33.04 -31.05 16.88
N PRO A 409 -31.89 -30.80 16.23
CA PRO A 409 -31.16 -29.53 16.13
C PRO A 409 -31.62 -28.71 14.91
N TYR A 410 -32.73 -27.99 15.06
CA TYR A 410 -33.30 -27.08 14.06
C TYR A 410 -33.71 -27.75 12.76
N GLU A 411 -34.78 -28.54 12.83
CA GLU A 411 -35.39 -29.20 11.66
C GLU A 411 -35.82 -28.16 10.61
N TRP A 412 -34.93 -27.85 9.65
CA TRP A 412 -35.26 -26.99 8.51
C TRP A 412 -35.81 -27.82 7.34
N PRO A 413 -37.09 -27.61 6.98
CA PRO A 413 -37.78 -28.42 6.00
C PRO A 413 -37.27 -28.14 4.59
N GLY A 414 -37.35 -29.14 3.72
CA GLY A 414 -36.94 -29.09 2.32
C GLY A 414 -36.18 -30.35 1.93
N ASP A 415 -36.39 -30.81 0.70
CA ASP A 415 -35.78 -32.04 0.21
C ASP A 415 -34.38 -31.76 -0.39
N THR A 416 -34.17 -30.52 -0.83
CA THR A 416 -32.90 -30.04 -1.40
C THR A 416 -32.29 -28.90 -0.59
N PRO A 417 -30.97 -28.66 -0.67
CA PRO A 417 -30.31 -27.52 -0.02
C PRO A 417 -30.95 -26.18 -0.40
N ALA A 418 -31.24 -25.97 -1.69
CA ALA A 418 -31.85 -24.75 -2.19
C ALA A 418 -33.27 -24.51 -1.64
N GLU A 419 -34.10 -25.54 -1.50
CA GLU A 419 -35.43 -25.41 -0.91
C GLU A 419 -35.36 -25.06 0.59
N LYS A 420 -34.44 -25.69 1.32
CA LYS A 420 -34.22 -25.41 2.75
C LYS A 420 -33.83 -23.96 2.98
N LEU A 421 -32.85 -23.46 2.21
CA LEU A 421 -32.38 -22.07 2.31
C LEU A 421 -33.49 -21.09 1.93
N LYS A 422 -34.18 -21.31 0.81
CA LYS A 422 -35.28 -20.47 0.37
C LYS A 422 -36.40 -20.36 1.43
N LEU A 423 -36.84 -21.48 2.00
CA LEU A 423 -37.87 -21.49 3.04
C LEU A 423 -37.40 -20.75 4.31
N TYR A 424 -36.10 -20.78 4.58
CA TYR A 424 -35.50 -20.06 5.69
C TYR A 424 -35.40 -18.55 5.44
N GLU A 425 -35.04 -18.13 4.23
CA GLU A 425 -35.06 -16.73 3.80
C GLU A 425 -36.48 -16.14 3.87
N GLU A 426 -37.50 -16.88 3.44
CA GLU A 426 -38.91 -16.47 3.55
C GLU A 426 -39.32 -16.22 5.01
N LYS A 427 -38.79 -17.03 5.93
CA LYS A 427 -39.00 -16.87 7.37
C LYS A 427 -38.27 -15.65 7.93
N ILE A 428 -37.02 -15.41 7.52
CA ILE A 428 -36.25 -14.22 7.90
C ILE A 428 -36.98 -12.96 7.39
N ALA A 429 -37.39 -12.93 6.12
CA ALA A 429 -38.11 -11.81 5.52
C ALA A 429 -39.38 -11.46 6.31
N LYS A 430 -40.15 -12.47 6.71
CA LYS A 430 -41.33 -12.28 7.57
C LYS A 430 -40.98 -11.67 8.93
N GLN A 431 -39.87 -12.07 9.55
CA GLN A 431 -39.43 -11.49 10.82
C GLN A 431 -38.98 -10.04 10.65
N VAL A 432 -38.30 -9.71 9.55
CA VAL A 432 -37.95 -8.33 9.20
C VAL A 432 -39.22 -7.49 9.04
N ASP A 433 -40.23 -8.00 8.33
CA ASP A 433 -41.53 -7.31 8.18
C ASP A 433 -42.20 -7.04 9.53
N GLN A 434 -42.13 -7.99 10.47
CA GLN A 434 -42.67 -7.82 11.82
C GLN A 434 -41.89 -6.76 12.63
N VAL A 435 -40.56 -6.76 12.56
CA VAL A 435 -39.70 -5.74 13.20
C VAL A 435 -40.01 -4.34 12.65
N LEU A 436 -40.25 -4.22 11.35
CA LEU A 436 -40.60 -2.94 10.72
C LEU A 436 -41.95 -2.36 11.20
N GLN A 437 -42.81 -3.17 11.85
CA GLN A 437 -44.03 -2.68 12.50
C GLN A 437 -43.78 -2.10 13.89
N LEU A 438 -42.61 -2.30 14.49
CA LEU A 438 -42.27 -1.68 15.78
C LEU A 438 -42.17 -0.16 15.65
N PRO A 439 -42.42 0.60 16.73
CA PRO A 439 -42.05 2.01 16.76
C PRO A 439 -40.57 2.20 16.40
N LYS A 440 -40.26 3.18 15.55
CA LYS A 440 -38.92 3.39 14.97
C LYS A 440 -37.78 3.38 16.00
N GLN A 441 -38.01 3.93 17.19
CA GLN A 441 -37.02 3.98 18.27
C GLN A 441 -36.55 2.60 18.75
N TYR A 442 -37.33 1.54 18.54
CA TYR A 442 -36.98 0.17 18.95
C TYR A 442 -36.45 -0.68 17.80
N GLN A 443 -36.56 -0.21 16.56
CA GLN A 443 -36.06 -0.94 15.40
C GLN A 443 -34.53 -0.99 15.40
N ASP A 444 -33.89 0.10 15.84
CA ASP A 444 -32.43 0.23 15.90
C ASP A 444 -31.79 -0.70 16.95
N ASN A 445 -32.59 -1.23 17.89
CA ASN A 445 -32.13 -2.18 18.92
C ASN A 445 -32.36 -3.65 18.53
N ILE A 446 -32.74 -3.95 17.29
CA ILE A 446 -32.89 -5.33 16.81
C ILE A 446 -31.71 -5.71 15.92
N VAL A 447 -31.03 -6.81 16.28
CA VAL A 447 -29.95 -7.39 15.50
C VAL A 447 -30.36 -8.79 15.05
N PHE A 448 -30.42 -9.04 13.75
CA PHE A 448 -30.66 -10.38 13.24
C PHE A 448 -29.37 -11.21 13.28
N VAL A 449 -29.49 -12.45 13.75
CA VAL A 449 -28.45 -13.47 13.67
C VAL A 449 -28.99 -14.60 12.77
N PRO A 450 -28.74 -14.51 11.44
CA PRO A 450 -29.30 -15.46 10.48
C PRO A 450 -28.85 -16.90 10.73
N PHE A 451 -27.62 -17.13 11.18
CA PHE A 451 -27.12 -18.48 11.44
C PHE A 451 -26.42 -18.54 12.79
N ASN A 452 -27.06 -19.18 13.78
CA ASN A 452 -26.46 -19.49 15.08
C ASN A 452 -25.97 -20.94 15.09
N GLU A 453 -24.77 -21.16 15.63
CA GLU A 453 -24.12 -22.49 15.73
C GLU A 453 -24.10 -23.27 14.39
N PRO A 454 -23.53 -22.72 13.30
CA PRO A 454 -23.62 -23.32 11.96
C PRO A 454 -23.09 -24.76 11.89
N GLU A 455 -21.98 -25.06 12.56
CA GLU A 455 -21.36 -26.41 12.59
C GLU A 455 -22.23 -27.46 13.28
N GLY A 456 -23.00 -27.06 14.31
CA GLY A 456 -23.88 -27.97 15.04
C GLY A 456 -25.20 -28.26 14.32
N ASN A 457 -25.56 -27.39 13.37
CA ASN A 457 -26.92 -27.28 12.85
C ASN A 457 -26.93 -27.30 11.31
N MET A 458 -27.12 -26.12 10.69
CA MET A 458 -27.46 -25.95 9.28
C MET A 458 -26.26 -26.16 8.33
N PHE A 459 -25.03 -25.86 8.75
CA PHE A 459 -23.82 -25.94 7.92
C PHE A 459 -22.74 -26.83 8.55
N GLY A 460 -23.17 -28.00 9.05
CA GLY A 460 -22.32 -29.02 9.64
C GLY A 460 -22.44 -30.37 8.94
N THR A 461 -22.22 -31.45 9.67
CA THR A 461 -22.36 -32.83 9.15
C THR A 461 -23.61 -33.56 9.67
N GLY A 462 -24.40 -32.90 10.53
CA GLY A 462 -25.58 -33.44 11.21
C GLY A 462 -26.77 -33.75 10.30
N GLN A 463 -27.79 -34.45 10.84
CA GLN A 463 -28.98 -34.91 10.10
C GLN A 463 -29.61 -33.80 9.24
N TRP A 464 -29.76 -32.61 9.84
CA TRP A 464 -30.38 -31.44 9.26
C TRP A 464 -29.36 -30.47 8.66
N SER A 465 -28.18 -30.92 8.24
CA SER A 465 -27.25 -30.07 7.49
C SER A 465 -27.80 -29.71 6.09
N TYR A 466 -27.26 -28.65 5.52
CA TYR A 466 -27.53 -28.11 4.19
C TYR A 466 -27.16 -29.16 3.15
N ASN A 467 -25.89 -29.58 3.20
CA ASN A 467 -25.26 -30.47 2.23
C ASN A 467 -24.36 -31.55 2.88
N LYS A 468 -24.35 -31.68 4.22
CA LYS A 468 -23.45 -32.56 5.02
C LYS A 468 -21.97 -32.16 5.01
N VAL A 469 -21.65 -30.94 4.58
CA VAL A 469 -20.30 -30.41 4.58
C VAL A 469 -20.17 -29.42 5.74
N SER A 470 -19.07 -29.56 6.49
CA SER A 470 -18.74 -28.63 7.57
C SER A 470 -18.20 -27.33 6.99
N TRP A 471 -18.76 -26.20 7.41
CA TRP A 471 -18.26 -24.87 7.03
C TRP A 471 -16.82 -24.62 7.48
N LEU A 472 -16.33 -25.33 8.51
CA LEU A 472 -14.93 -25.24 8.94
C LEU A 472 -13.96 -25.88 7.93
N SER A 473 -14.45 -26.85 7.15
CA SER A 473 -13.67 -27.54 6.11
C SER A 473 -13.85 -26.94 4.72
N ASP A 474 -15.07 -26.49 4.41
CA ASP A 474 -15.45 -25.89 3.13
C ASP A 474 -16.58 -24.88 3.39
N PRO A 475 -16.26 -23.58 3.45
CA PRO A 475 -17.20 -22.54 3.86
C PRO A 475 -18.02 -21.94 2.70
N ASP A 476 -17.81 -22.37 1.46
CA ASP A 476 -18.34 -21.68 0.28
C ASP A 476 -19.87 -21.56 0.31
N ASP A 477 -20.58 -22.65 0.62
CA ASP A 477 -22.04 -22.66 0.72
C ASP A 477 -22.57 -21.85 1.93
N TYR A 478 -21.80 -21.76 3.01
CA TYR A 478 -22.16 -20.93 4.17
C TYR A 478 -22.07 -19.43 3.81
N PHE A 479 -21.00 -19.01 3.14
CA PHE A 479 -20.85 -17.63 2.71
C PHE A 479 -21.83 -17.27 1.59
N ALA A 480 -22.09 -18.18 0.66
CA ALA A 480 -23.10 -17.96 -0.39
C ALA A 480 -24.53 -17.82 0.16
N ALA A 481 -24.83 -18.42 1.32
CA ALA A 481 -26.10 -18.26 2.01
C ALA A 481 -26.15 -17.01 2.92
N TRP A 482 -25.00 -16.40 3.20
CA TRP A 482 -24.88 -15.17 3.98
C TRP A 482 -25.01 -13.91 3.11
N ASP A 483 -24.45 -13.97 1.90
CA ASP A 483 -24.53 -12.92 0.87
C ASP A 483 -25.95 -12.78 0.29
#